data_AF-A0A9E2ER08-F1
#
_entry.id   AF-A0A9E2ER08-F1
#
_cell.length_a   1.000
_cell.length_b   1.000
_cell.length_c   1.000
_cell.angle_alpha   90.00
_cell.angle_beta   90.00
_cell.angle_gamma   90.00
#
_symmetry.space_group_name_H-M   'P 1'
#
loop_
_entity.id
_entity.type
_entity.pdbx_description
1 polymer ?
#
loop_
_entity_poly.entity_id
_entity_poly.type
_entity_poly.pdbx_seq_one_letter_code
_entity_poly.pdbx_strand_id
1 'polypeptide(L)'
;MAKQEDDFKKVISHAKEYGYVFQSSEIYDGLSAVYDYAQNGAELKKNIREYWWKAMVQLNENIIGIDAAIFMHPTTWKASGHVDAFNDPLIDNKDSKKRYRADVLVEDHVAKIEAKIEKEVAKATKRFGDSFDKEQFLTTNQRVVEYQEKAASILKRLGRSLENEDLADVKSLIEELDIACPMSGSKNWTEVKQFNLMFGTKLGASA
;
A
#
# COMPACT_ATOMS: atom_id res chain seq x y z
N MET A 1 15.72 2.35 -9.75
CA MET A 1 14.31 2.62 -10.08
C MET A 1 13.98 2.38 -11.56
N ALA A 2 14.55 3.12 -12.53
CA ALA A 2 14.20 2.93 -13.96
C ALA A 2 14.32 1.48 -14.48
N LYS A 3 15.40 0.76 -14.14
CA LYS A 3 15.59 -0.64 -14.58
C LYS A 3 14.57 -1.62 -13.98
N GLN A 4 14.11 -1.34 -12.75
CA GLN A 4 13.15 -2.19 -12.03
C GLN A 4 11.72 -1.99 -12.52
N GLU A 5 11.35 -0.74 -12.88
CA GLU A 5 10.09 -0.46 -13.58
C GLU A 5 10.03 -1.16 -14.95
N ASP A 6 11.15 -1.18 -15.68
CA ASP A 6 11.21 -1.87 -16.97
C ASP A 6 11.09 -3.39 -16.85
N ASP A 7 11.69 -4.00 -15.82
CA ASP A 7 11.55 -5.43 -15.58
C ASP A 7 10.13 -5.80 -15.14
N PHE A 8 9.47 -4.96 -14.33
CA PHE A 8 8.07 -5.19 -13.95
C PHE A 8 7.12 -5.09 -15.15
N LYS A 9 7.34 -4.12 -16.05
CA LYS A 9 6.59 -4.04 -17.32
C LYS A 9 6.75 -5.28 -18.19
N LYS A 10 7.96 -5.85 -18.25
CA LYS A 10 8.20 -7.12 -18.96
C LYS A 10 7.43 -8.29 -18.33
N VAL A 11 7.41 -8.37 -17.00
CA VAL A 11 6.65 -9.41 -16.28
C VAL A 11 5.15 -9.26 -16.56
N ILE A 12 4.60 -8.06 -16.50
CA ILE A 12 3.19 -7.80 -16.84
C ILE A 12 2.90 -8.22 -18.29
N SER A 13 3.76 -7.82 -19.23
CA SER A 13 3.61 -8.19 -20.64
C SER A 13 3.62 -9.70 -20.82
N HIS A 14 4.56 -10.40 -20.18
CA HIS A 14 4.64 -11.86 -20.23
C HIS A 14 3.41 -12.53 -19.60
N ALA A 15 2.98 -12.06 -18.43
CA ALA A 15 1.80 -12.60 -17.76
C ALA A 15 0.54 -12.47 -18.63
N LYS A 16 0.40 -11.35 -19.36
CA LYS A 16 -0.70 -11.13 -20.29
C LYS A 16 -0.57 -11.98 -21.56
N GLU A 17 0.60 -11.97 -22.19
CA GLU A 17 0.87 -12.69 -23.45
C GLU A 17 0.72 -14.20 -23.31
N TYR A 18 1.19 -14.76 -22.19
CA TYR A 18 1.18 -16.21 -21.95
C TYR A 18 -0.03 -16.69 -21.13
N GLY A 19 -1.07 -15.87 -20.97
CA GLY A 19 -2.34 -16.31 -20.39
C GLY A 19 -2.27 -16.64 -18.90
N TYR A 20 -1.61 -15.79 -18.12
CA TYR A 20 -1.63 -15.86 -16.66
C TYR A 20 -2.74 -14.99 -16.07
N VAL A 21 -2.70 -13.68 -16.30
CA VAL A 21 -3.62 -12.72 -15.65
C VAL A 21 -4.00 -11.62 -16.64
N PHE A 22 -5.29 -11.26 -16.65
CA PHE A 22 -5.87 -10.18 -17.44
C PHE A 22 -6.63 -9.19 -16.56
N GLN A 23 -6.78 -7.94 -17.01
CA GLN A 23 -7.67 -7.00 -16.34
C GLN A 23 -9.10 -7.51 -16.46
N SER A 24 -9.84 -7.58 -15.37
CA SER A 24 -11.21 -8.07 -15.44
C SER A 24 -12.07 -7.09 -16.23
N SER A 25 -12.98 -7.60 -17.06
CA SER A 25 -13.81 -6.81 -17.96
C SER A 25 -13.01 -5.92 -18.92
N GLU A 26 -11.84 -6.37 -19.40
CA GLU A 26 -10.93 -5.58 -20.24
C GLU A 26 -11.62 -4.94 -21.47
N ILE A 27 -12.57 -5.64 -22.11
CA ILE A 27 -13.31 -5.13 -23.28
C ILE A 27 -14.31 -4.01 -22.94
N TYR A 28 -14.56 -3.76 -21.66
CA TYR A 28 -15.44 -2.73 -21.11
C TYR A 28 -14.65 -1.74 -20.25
N ASP A 29 -13.47 -1.32 -20.73
CA ASP A 29 -12.52 -0.41 -20.05
C ASP A 29 -11.86 -0.95 -18.77
N GLY A 30 -12.20 -2.18 -18.37
CA GLY A 30 -11.65 -2.84 -17.20
C GLY A 30 -12.22 -2.34 -15.87
N LEU A 31 -12.17 -3.20 -14.85
CA LEU A 31 -12.51 -2.83 -13.48
C LEU A 31 -11.24 -2.74 -12.64
N SER A 32 -10.88 -1.53 -12.21
CA SER A 32 -9.64 -1.26 -11.46
C SER A 32 -9.47 -2.22 -10.27
N ALA A 33 -8.24 -2.73 -10.10
CA ALA A 33 -7.86 -3.69 -9.06
C ALA A 33 -8.57 -5.05 -9.09
N VAL A 34 -9.34 -5.36 -10.14
CA VAL A 34 -9.99 -6.66 -10.34
C VAL A 34 -9.40 -7.37 -11.56
N TYR A 35 -9.04 -8.64 -11.42
CA TYR A 35 -8.29 -9.39 -12.42
C TYR A 35 -8.83 -10.80 -12.59
N ASP A 36 -8.78 -11.30 -13.83
CA ASP A 36 -9.16 -12.65 -14.19
C ASP A 36 -7.92 -13.51 -14.45
N TYR A 37 -7.91 -14.73 -13.89
CA TYR A 37 -6.85 -15.72 -14.13
C TYR A 37 -7.20 -16.56 -15.35
N ALA A 38 -6.32 -16.56 -16.35
CA ALA A 38 -6.48 -17.37 -17.56
C ALA A 38 -5.84 -18.76 -17.41
N GLN A 39 -5.69 -19.53 -18.49
CA GLN A 39 -5.36 -20.95 -18.44
C GLN A 39 -4.12 -21.27 -17.58
N ASN A 40 -3.01 -20.57 -17.79
CA ASN A 40 -1.77 -20.84 -17.06
C ASN A 40 -1.82 -20.27 -15.64
N GLY A 41 -2.48 -19.13 -15.45
CA GLY A 41 -2.66 -18.52 -14.13
C GLY A 41 -3.57 -19.31 -13.22
N ALA A 42 -4.64 -19.90 -13.76
CA ALA A 42 -5.58 -20.74 -13.03
C ALA A 42 -4.89 -22.02 -12.52
N GLU A 43 -4.14 -22.71 -13.38
CA GLU A 43 -3.36 -23.89 -12.98
C GLU A 43 -2.26 -23.52 -11.98
N LEU A 44 -1.53 -22.42 -12.19
CA LEU A 44 -0.53 -21.95 -11.23
C LEU A 44 -1.15 -21.65 -9.85
N LYS A 45 -2.25 -20.90 -9.82
CA LYS A 45 -2.99 -20.56 -8.59
C LYS A 45 -3.48 -21.83 -7.88
N LYS A 46 -3.98 -22.80 -8.63
CA LYS A 46 -4.42 -24.09 -8.10
C LYS A 46 -3.25 -24.86 -7.48
N ASN A 47 -2.13 -24.99 -8.18
CA ASN A 47 -0.94 -25.70 -7.69
C ASN A 47 -0.40 -25.08 -6.40
N ILE A 48 -0.34 -23.75 -6.32
CA ILE A 48 0.10 -23.04 -5.11
C ILE A 48 -0.86 -23.31 -3.95
N ARG A 49 -2.18 -23.22 -4.19
CA ARG A 49 -3.20 -23.48 -3.17
C ARG A 49 -3.14 -24.92 -2.67
N GLU A 50 -2.99 -25.90 -3.56
CA GLU A 50 -2.89 -27.32 -3.20
C GLU A 50 -1.62 -27.61 -2.40
N TYR A 51 -0.49 -27.06 -2.83
CA TYR A 51 0.76 -27.16 -2.09
C TYR A 51 0.63 -26.58 -0.68
N TRP A 52 0.06 -25.38 -0.56
CA TRP A 52 -0.16 -24.73 0.74
C TRP A 52 -1.10 -25.54 1.63
N TRP A 53 -2.22 -26.04 1.08
CA TRP A 53 -3.17 -26.85 1.83
C TRP A 53 -2.53 -28.13 2.36
N LYS A 54 -1.74 -28.81 1.53
CA LYS A 54 -0.99 -29.99 1.96
C LYS A 54 -0.02 -29.64 3.08
N ALA A 55 0.80 -28.60 2.87
CA ALA A 55 1.84 -28.21 3.80
C ALA A 55 1.28 -27.76 5.16
N MET A 56 0.16 -27.03 5.18
CA MET A 56 -0.42 -26.46 6.40
C MET A 56 -1.43 -27.39 7.06
N VAL A 57 -2.32 -28.03 6.29
CA VAL A 57 -3.44 -28.80 6.86
C VAL A 57 -3.12 -30.29 6.94
N GLN A 58 -2.54 -30.89 5.89
CA GLN A 58 -2.36 -32.35 5.84
C GLN A 58 -1.10 -32.83 6.57
N LEU A 59 -0.08 -31.96 6.71
CA LEU A 59 1.18 -32.30 7.38
C LEU A 59 1.26 -31.80 8.83
N ASN A 60 0.25 -31.09 9.34
CA ASN A 60 0.20 -30.64 10.74
C ASN A 60 -1.03 -31.22 11.44
N GLU A 61 -0.84 -31.75 12.65
CA GLU A 61 -1.91 -32.41 13.42
C GLU A 61 -2.89 -31.43 14.07
N ASN A 62 -2.53 -30.15 14.17
CA ASN A 62 -3.27 -29.13 14.91
C ASN A 62 -3.99 -28.10 14.03
N ILE A 63 -4.09 -28.34 12.72
CA ILE A 63 -4.74 -27.43 11.77
C ILE A 63 -5.87 -28.17 11.07
N ILE A 64 -7.11 -27.67 11.23
CA ILE A 64 -8.31 -28.26 10.63
C ILE A 64 -8.80 -27.37 9.50
N GLY A 65 -8.96 -27.96 8.31
CA GLY A 65 -9.51 -27.28 7.15
C GLY A 65 -11.02 -27.12 7.22
N ILE A 66 -11.51 -25.90 6.96
CA ILE A 66 -12.93 -25.57 6.82
C ILE A 66 -13.13 -24.69 5.58
N ASP A 67 -14.32 -24.73 4.99
CA ASP A 67 -14.74 -23.84 3.90
C ASP A 67 -16.01 -23.09 4.34
N ALA A 68 -15.89 -21.77 4.53
CA ALA A 68 -16.93 -20.92 5.09
C ALA A 68 -17.53 -20.00 4.02
N ALA A 69 -18.79 -19.61 4.21
CA ALA A 69 -19.46 -18.68 3.29
C ALA A 69 -18.81 -17.28 3.31
N ILE A 70 -18.77 -16.63 2.15
CA ILE A 70 -18.29 -15.24 2.01
C ILE A 70 -19.27 -14.24 2.64
N PHE A 71 -20.57 -14.44 2.43
CA PHE A 71 -21.59 -13.63 3.09
C PHE A 71 -21.77 -14.06 4.54
N MET A 72 -21.54 -13.12 5.45
CA MET A 72 -21.69 -13.32 6.88
C MET A 72 -22.69 -12.33 7.48
N HIS A 73 -23.32 -12.73 8.57
CA HIS A 73 -24.26 -11.87 9.30
C HIS A 73 -23.53 -10.63 9.86
N PRO A 74 -24.13 -9.42 9.82
CA PRO A 74 -23.46 -8.18 10.22
C PRO A 74 -22.90 -8.18 11.66
N THR A 75 -23.54 -8.91 12.57
CA THR A 75 -23.08 -9.04 13.96
C THR A 75 -21.73 -9.73 14.07
N THR A 76 -21.36 -10.60 13.12
CA THR A 76 -20.02 -11.23 13.08
C THR A 76 -18.94 -10.16 12.90
N TRP A 77 -19.15 -9.25 11.95
CA TRP A 77 -18.20 -8.15 11.69
C TRP A 77 -18.14 -7.15 12.84
N LYS A 78 -19.28 -6.86 13.47
CA LYS A 78 -19.31 -6.00 14.67
C LYS A 78 -18.57 -6.64 15.84
N ALA A 79 -18.84 -7.92 16.14
CA ALA A 79 -18.19 -8.65 17.22
C ALA A 79 -16.67 -8.78 17.01
N SER A 80 -16.23 -8.94 15.75
CA SER A 80 -14.81 -8.98 15.40
C SER A 80 -14.12 -7.60 15.37
N GLY A 81 -14.88 -6.49 15.49
CA GLY A 81 -14.36 -5.13 15.44
C GLY A 81 -14.15 -4.55 14.04
N HIS A 82 -14.37 -5.31 12.96
CA HIS A 82 -14.15 -4.83 11.58
C HIS A 82 -15.06 -3.66 11.17
N VAL A 83 -16.25 -3.53 11.77
CA VAL A 83 -17.15 -2.40 11.49
C VAL A 83 -16.52 -1.07 11.94
N ASP A 84 -15.82 -1.09 13.07
CA ASP A 84 -15.32 0.14 13.70
C ASP A 84 -13.84 0.39 13.41
N ALA A 85 -13.05 -0.66 13.18
CA ALA A 85 -11.59 -0.55 13.04
C ALA A 85 -11.06 -0.77 11.61
N PHE A 86 -11.84 -1.35 10.69
CA PHE A 86 -11.38 -1.63 9.32
C PHE A 86 -11.58 -0.43 8.38
N ASN A 87 -10.93 0.68 8.74
CA ASN A 87 -11.08 1.96 8.06
C ASN A 87 -9.71 2.50 7.61
N ASP A 88 -9.67 3.07 6.40
CA ASP A 88 -8.52 3.87 5.96
C ASP A 88 -8.81 5.37 6.16
N PRO A 89 -7.80 6.18 6.55
CA PRO A 89 -7.92 7.63 6.57
C PRO A 89 -7.85 8.18 5.14
N LEU A 90 -8.98 8.66 4.62
CA LEU A 90 -9.08 9.20 3.26
C LEU A 90 -9.16 10.74 3.27
N ILE A 91 -8.51 11.35 2.29
CA ILE A 91 -8.49 12.79 2.05
C ILE A 91 -8.76 13.08 0.57
N ASP A 92 -9.64 14.04 0.29
CA ASP A 92 -9.99 14.43 -1.07
C ASP A 92 -9.29 15.75 -1.45
N ASN A 93 -8.84 15.86 -2.69
CA ASN A 93 -8.34 17.12 -3.23
C ASN A 93 -9.46 17.84 -3.99
N LYS A 94 -9.79 19.07 -3.63
CA LYS A 94 -10.96 19.79 -4.17
C LYS A 94 -10.83 20.13 -5.66
N ASP A 95 -9.60 20.29 -6.15
CA ASP A 95 -9.37 20.72 -7.54
C ASP A 95 -9.34 19.51 -8.50
N SER A 96 -8.65 18.44 -8.12
CA SER A 96 -8.59 17.20 -8.92
C SER A 96 -9.78 16.28 -8.70
N LYS A 97 -10.57 16.49 -7.63
CA LYS A 97 -11.67 15.62 -7.19
C LYS A 97 -11.27 14.17 -6.95
N LYS A 98 -9.97 13.90 -6.81
CA LYS A 98 -9.46 12.57 -6.50
C LYS A 98 -9.35 12.38 -5.00
N ARG A 99 -9.59 11.13 -4.62
CA ARG A 99 -9.44 10.61 -3.26
C ARG A 99 -8.09 9.95 -3.10
N TYR A 100 -7.45 10.22 -1.97
CA TYR A 100 -6.16 9.66 -1.61
C TYR A 100 -6.22 9.11 -0.19
N ARG A 101 -5.35 8.14 0.08
CA ARG A 101 -5.04 7.66 1.42
C ARG A 101 -4.09 8.65 2.09
N ALA A 102 -4.49 9.19 3.22
CA ALA A 102 -3.77 10.27 3.92
C ALA A 102 -2.43 9.78 4.48
N ASP A 103 -2.40 8.56 5.00
CA ASP A 103 -1.19 7.85 5.43
C ASP A 103 -0.21 7.65 4.27
N VAL A 104 -0.69 7.13 3.13
CA VAL A 104 0.14 6.89 1.94
C VAL A 104 0.75 8.19 1.41
N LEU A 105 0.03 9.32 1.46
CA LEU A 105 0.59 10.62 1.06
C LEU A 105 1.81 11.01 1.91
N VAL A 106 1.76 10.73 3.22
CA VAL A 106 2.86 11.00 4.16
C VAL A 106 3.99 10.00 3.96
N GLU A 107 3.68 8.72 3.77
CA GLU A 107 4.66 7.67 3.47
C GLU A 107 5.41 7.96 2.16
N ASP A 108 4.71 8.37 1.10
CA ASP A 108 5.31 8.79 -0.18
C ASP A 108 6.23 10.01 -0.01
N HIS A 109 5.89 10.93 0.89
CA HIS A 109 6.77 12.05 1.23
C HIS A 109 8.05 11.57 1.92
N VAL A 110 7.93 10.62 2.85
CA VAL A 110 9.07 10.01 3.54
C VAL A 110 9.94 9.22 2.56
N ALA A 111 9.35 8.44 1.65
CA ALA A 111 10.07 7.73 0.60
C ALA A 111 10.88 8.68 -0.31
N LYS A 112 10.37 9.90 -0.56
CA LYS A 112 11.13 10.94 -1.28
C LYS A 112 12.33 11.47 -0.48
N ILE A 113 12.25 11.51 0.85
CA ILE A 113 13.38 11.85 1.72
C ILE A 113 14.41 10.72 1.69
N GLU A 114 13.98 9.47 1.80
CA GLU A 114 14.84 8.28 1.71
C GLU A 114 15.55 8.19 0.35
N ALA A 115 14.85 8.48 -0.74
CA ALA A 115 15.47 8.56 -2.07
C ALA A 115 16.54 9.66 -2.18
N LYS A 116 16.47 10.74 -1.37
CA LYS A 116 17.56 11.74 -1.30
C LYS A 116 18.76 11.17 -0.54
N ILE A 117 18.54 10.41 0.53
CA ILE A 117 19.60 9.70 1.26
C ILE A 117 20.33 8.75 0.30
N GLU A 118 19.59 7.93 -0.45
CA GLU A 118 20.17 7.01 -1.44
C GLU A 118 21.01 7.73 -2.49
N LYS A 119 20.56 8.90 -2.97
CA LYS A 119 21.33 9.72 -3.92
C LYS A 119 22.61 10.27 -3.31
N GLU A 120 22.60 10.69 -2.05
CA GLU A 120 23.82 11.15 -1.37
C GLU A 120 24.79 9.98 -1.13
N VAL A 121 24.28 8.81 -0.73
CA VAL A 121 25.07 7.58 -0.62
C VAL A 121 25.70 7.23 -1.97
N ALA A 122 24.93 7.21 -3.06
CA ALA A 122 25.45 6.90 -4.39
C ALA A 122 26.53 7.89 -4.87
N LYS A 123 26.39 9.19 -4.55
CA LYS A 123 27.43 10.19 -4.82
C LYS A 123 28.68 9.93 -3.99
N ALA A 124 28.53 9.58 -2.72
CA ALA A 124 29.66 9.28 -1.84
C ALA A 124 30.39 8.00 -2.27
N THR A 125 29.67 6.94 -2.65
CA THR A 125 30.27 5.72 -3.22
C THR A 125 31.11 6.05 -4.46
N LYS A 126 30.60 6.90 -5.37
CA LYS A 126 31.36 7.34 -6.55
C LYS A 126 32.58 8.21 -6.22
N ARG A 127 32.55 8.97 -5.12
CA ARG A 127 33.64 9.87 -4.71
C ARG A 127 34.75 9.17 -3.95
N PHE A 128 34.39 8.21 -3.09
CA PHE A 128 35.32 7.56 -2.17
C PHE A 128 35.75 6.15 -2.61
N GLY A 129 35.12 5.58 -3.65
CA GLY A 129 35.55 4.33 -4.29
C GLY A 129 35.66 3.17 -3.29
N ASP A 130 36.81 2.48 -3.32
CA ASP A 130 37.09 1.30 -2.49
C ASP A 130 37.22 1.60 -0.99
N SER A 131 37.39 2.88 -0.63
CA SER A 131 37.44 3.37 0.76
C SER A 131 36.09 3.84 1.31
N PHE A 132 35.00 3.60 0.57
CA PHE A 132 33.66 3.98 1.01
C PHE A 132 33.04 2.96 1.97
N ASP A 133 32.88 3.36 3.23
CA ASP A 133 32.05 2.63 4.19
C ASP A 133 30.63 3.24 4.22
N LYS A 134 29.64 2.45 3.82
CA LYS A 134 28.24 2.86 3.80
C LYS A 134 27.68 3.08 5.20
N GLU A 135 28.01 2.24 6.17
CA GLU A 135 27.48 2.32 7.53
C GLU A 135 28.04 3.53 8.26
N GLN A 136 29.34 3.78 8.09
CA GLN A 136 29.97 5.00 8.60
C GLN A 136 29.37 6.25 7.93
N PHE A 137 29.12 6.23 6.62
CA PHE A 137 28.55 7.40 5.94
C PHE A 137 27.11 7.73 6.40
N LEU A 138 26.28 6.71 6.61
CA LEU A 138 24.92 6.89 7.11
C LEU A 138 24.87 7.48 8.52
N THR A 139 25.84 7.12 9.37
CA THR A 139 25.89 7.56 10.77
C THR A 139 26.64 8.87 10.99
N THR A 140 27.59 9.22 10.12
CA THR A 140 28.51 10.36 10.33
C THR A 140 28.16 11.57 9.47
N ASN A 141 27.44 11.39 8.36
CA ASN A 141 27.10 12.51 7.48
C ASN A 141 25.90 13.29 8.03
N GLN A 142 26.16 14.54 8.46
CA GLN A 142 25.17 15.44 9.03
C GLN A 142 23.85 15.53 8.22
N ARG A 143 23.93 15.61 6.88
CA ARG A 143 22.74 15.72 6.03
C ARG A 143 21.93 14.43 5.98
N VAL A 144 22.60 13.27 6.00
CA VAL A 144 21.94 11.97 5.98
C VAL A 144 21.26 11.72 7.32
N VAL A 145 21.94 12.01 8.43
CA VAL A 145 21.38 11.91 9.78
C VAL A 145 20.16 12.81 9.92
N GLU A 146 20.24 14.07 9.50
CA GLU A 146 19.09 15.00 9.50
C GLU A 146 17.91 14.46 8.68
N TYR A 147 18.16 13.85 7.52
CA TYR A 147 17.09 13.24 6.72
C TYR A 147 16.49 12.00 7.38
N GLN A 148 17.29 11.17 8.03
CA GLN A 148 16.81 9.99 8.76
C GLN A 148 15.98 10.40 9.98
N GLU A 149 16.44 11.37 10.76
CA GLU A 149 15.70 11.91 11.92
C GLU A 149 14.38 12.55 11.48
N LYS A 150 14.40 13.30 10.37
CA LYS A 150 13.19 13.88 9.80
C LYS A 150 12.20 12.81 9.35
N ALA A 151 12.65 11.79 8.62
CA ALA A 151 11.81 10.67 8.20
C ALA A 151 11.21 9.92 9.40
N ALA A 152 12.03 9.59 10.39
CA ALA A 152 11.61 8.87 11.59
C ALA A 152 10.63 9.68 12.45
N SER A 153 10.85 10.99 12.62
CA SER A 153 9.94 11.85 13.37
C SER A 153 8.57 12.00 12.70
N ILE A 154 8.52 12.10 11.37
CA ILE A 154 7.28 12.14 10.59
C ILE A 154 6.49 10.84 10.78
N LEU A 155 7.12 9.68 10.57
CA LEU A 155 6.46 8.37 10.71
C LEU A 155 6.00 8.13 12.15
N LYS A 156 6.80 8.56 13.15
CA LYS A 156 6.43 8.45 14.56
C LYS A 156 5.22 9.33 14.91
N ARG A 157 5.14 10.55 14.37
CA ARG A 157 3.95 11.40 14.55
C ARG A 157 2.75 10.77 13.86
N LEU A 158 2.87 10.35 12.61
CA LEU A 158 1.80 9.68 11.88
C LEU A 158 1.26 8.46 12.63
N GLY A 159 2.13 7.56 13.09
CA GLY A 159 1.74 6.38 13.86
C GLY A 159 0.97 6.76 15.13
N ARG A 160 1.47 7.75 15.89
CA ARG A 160 0.78 8.26 17.09
C ARG A 160 -0.59 8.85 16.76
N SER A 161 -0.71 9.62 15.68
CA SER A 161 -1.96 10.29 15.31
C SER A 161 -3.00 9.27 14.82
N LEU A 162 -2.58 8.21 14.13
CA LEU A 162 -3.46 7.11 13.74
C LEU A 162 -3.89 6.24 14.94
N GLU A 163 -2.98 5.92 15.86
CA GLU A 163 -3.31 5.17 17.08
C GLU A 163 -4.31 5.90 18.00
N ASN A 164 -4.23 7.24 18.06
CA ASN A 164 -5.14 8.05 18.87
C ASN A 164 -6.38 8.52 18.09
N GLU A 165 -6.57 8.06 16.84
CA GLU A 165 -7.65 8.48 15.94
C GLU A 165 -7.72 10.01 15.71
N ASP A 166 -6.60 10.72 15.86
CA ASP A 166 -6.50 12.17 15.65
C ASP A 166 -6.30 12.50 14.17
N LEU A 167 -7.39 12.39 13.41
CA LEU A 167 -7.40 12.69 11.97
C LEU A 167 -7.14 14.17 11.66
N ALA A 168 -7.37 15.05 12.63
CA ALA A 168 -7.06 16.47 12.47
C ALA A 168 -5.55 16.68 12.44
N ASP A 169 -4.81 16.03 13.35
CA ASP A 169 -3.34 16.09 13.34
C ASP A 169 -2.75 15.47 12.06
N VAL A 170 -3.34 14.39 11.53
CA VAL A 170 -2.92 13.81 10.24
C VAL A 170 -3.04 14.84 9.11
N LYS A 171 -4.13 15.62 9.08
CA LYS A 171 -4.28 16.71 8.12
C LYS A 171 -3.25 17.82 8.33
N SER A 172 -3.06 18.26 9.57
CA SER A 172 -2.06 19.28 9.90
C SER A 172 -0.66 18.83 9.49
N LEU A 173 -0.31 17.56 9.69
CA LEU A 173 0.95 16.98 9.24
C LEU A 173 1.11 17.07 7.71
N ILE A 174 0.06 16.78 6.93
CA ILE A 174 0.09 16.88 5.47
C ILE A 174 0.30 18.34 5.01
N GLU A 175 -0.36 19.29 5.66
CA GLU A 175 -0.24 20.72 5.35
C GLU A 175 1.13 21.28 5.76
N GLU A 176 1.65 20.91 6.93
CA GLU A 176 2.98 21.30 7.42
C GLU A 176 4.12 20.76 6.55
N LEU A 177 3.96 19.53 6.04
CA LEU A 177 4.90 18.91 5.11
C LEU A 177 4.76 19.42 3.66
N ASP A 178 3.81 20.32 3.43
CA ASP A 178 3.56 20.98 2.16
C ASP A 178 3.28 19.98 1.01
N ILE A 179 2.61 18.87 1.35
CA ILE A 179 2.36 17.78 0.41
C ILE A 179 1.33 18.20 -0.61
N ALA A 180 1.76 18.33 -1.87
CA ALA A 180 0.90 18.63 -3.00
C ALA A 180 0.28 17.37 -3.61
N CYS A 181 -0.93 17.53 -4.16
CA CYS A 181 -1.60 16.49 -4.92
C CYS A 181 -0.73 16.03 -6.10
N PRO A 182 -0.46 14.72 -6.28
CA PRO A 182 0.36 14.21 -7.38
C PRO A 182 -0.19 14.54 -8.78
N MET A 183 -1.50 14.70 -8.89
CA MET A 183 -2.17 14.94 -10.17
C MET A 183 -2.30 16.43 -10.53
N SER A 184 -2.76 17.26 -9.59
CA SER A 184 -3.03 18.68 -9.84
C SER A 184 -1.92 19.61 -9.38
N GLY A 185 -0.99 19.15 -8.53
CA GLY A 185 -0.01 20.00 -7.85
C GLY A 185 -0.62 20.94 -6.81
N SER A 186 -1.95 20.91 -6.62
CA SER A 186 -2.63 21.77 -5.66
C SER A 186 -2.61 21.16 -4.26
N LYS A 187 -2.67 22.03 -3.25
CA LYS A 187 -2.66 21.68 -1.81
C LYS A 187 -4.04 21.88 -1.16
N ASN A 188 -5.08 21.98 -1.99
CA ASN A 188 -6.43 22.24 -1.55
C ASN A 188 -7.10 20.94 -1.09
N TRP A 189 -6.75 20.53 0.12
CA TRP A 189 -7.21 19.29 0.74
C TRP A 189 -8.50 19.48 1.54
N THR A 190 -9.35 18.45 1.58
CA THR A 190 -10.48 18.38 2.51
C THR A 190 -10.03 17.94 3.90
N GLU A 191 -10.98 17.80 4.82
CA GLU A 191 -10.74 17.07 6.07
C GLU A 191 -10.50 15.59 5.79
N VAL A 192 -9.65 14.98 6.63
CA VAL A 192 -9.41 13.53 6.63
C VAL A 192 -10.59 12.85 7.31
N LYS A 193 -11.12 11.80 6.69
CA LYS A 193 -12.23 11.00 7.23
C LYS A 193 -11.88 9.53 7.20
N GLN A 194 -12.33 8.80 8.20
CA GLN A 194 -12.31 7.34 8.14
C GLN A 194 -13.29 6.84 7.08
N PHE A 195 -12.84 5.88 6.29
CA PHE A 195 -13.67 5.20 5.30
C PHE A 195 -13.55 3.70 5.48
N ASN A 196 -14.69 3.05 5.76
CA ASN A 196 -14.74 1.61 5.92
C ASN A 196 -14.53 0.90 4.58
N LEU A 197 -13.63 -0.07 4.58
CA LEU A 197 -13.23 -0.78 3.36
C LEU A 197 -14.09 -2.02 3.08
N MET A 198 -15.04 -2.38 3.96
CA MET A 198 -15.93 -3.52 3.74
C MET A 198 -16.95 -3.21 2.65
N PHE A 199 -17.18 -4.19 1.77
CA PHE A 199 -18.27 -4.14 0.81
C PHE A 199 -19.61 -4.41 1.48
N GLY A 200 -20.44 -3.37 1.62
CA GLY A 200 -21.82 -3.52 2.03
C GLY A 200 -22.69 -4.09 0.90
N THR A 201 -23.62 -4.99 1.24
CA THR A 201 -24.67 -5.45 0.32
C THR A 201 -26.01 -5.51 1.05
N LYS A 202 -27.11 -5.55 0.29
CA LYS A 202 -28.46 -5.75 0.81
C LYS A 202 -28.97 -7.11 0.35
N LEU A 203 -29.53 -7.89 1.27
CA LEU A 203 -30.08 -9.21 0.98
C LEU A 203 -31.60 -9.12 0.84
N GLY A 204 -32.11 -9.58 -0.32
CA GLY A 204 -33.54 -9.62 -0.62
C GLY A 204 -34.10 -8.33 -1.23
N ALA A 205 -35.30 -8.42 -1.80
CA ALA A 205 -35.96 -7.33 -2.52
C ALA A 205 -36.61 -6.27 -1.61
N SER A 206 -36.52 -6.42 -0.28
CA SER A 206 -37.26 -5.60 0.69
C SER A 206 -36.41 -5.10 1.86
N ALA A 207 -35.08 -5.06 1.70
CA ALA A 207 -34.14 -4.53 2.69
C ALA A 207 -33.57 -3.14 2.28
#